data_AF-A0A1W9NZW3-F1
#
_entry.id   AF-A0A1W9NZW3-F1
#
_cell.length_a   1.000
_cell.length_b   1.000
_cell.length_c   1.000
_cell.angle_alpha   90.00
_cell.angle_beta   90.00
_cell.angle_gamma   90.00
#
_symmetry.space_group_name_H-M   'P 1'
#
loop_
_entity.id
_entity.type
_entity.pdbx_description
1 polymer ?
#
loop_
_entity_poly.entity_id
_entity_poly.type
_entity_poly.pdbx_seq_one_letter_code
_entity_poly.pdbx_strand_id
1 'polypeptide(L)'
;MIKILAEADLPGSSVSQVARKYNIPSNTIYRWRQKYKSLSSEAKRLKVLEEENLKLKKLLAEKGLRIQIFTEALKKASNKGATYELS
;
A
#
# COMPACT_ATOMS: atom_id res chain seq x y z
N MET A 1 13.52 -2.81 19.51
CA MET A 1 14.38 -3.37 18.46
C MET A 1 14.09 -2.79 17.07
N ILE A 2 13.01 -3.16 16.35
CA ILE A 2 12.72 -2.60 15.00
C ILE A 2 12.61 -1.06 15.04
N LYS A 3 11.96 -0.49 16.06
CA LYS A 3 11.89 0.95 16.31
C LYS A 3 13.26 1.62 16.49
N ILE A 4 14.21 0.91 17.11
CA ILE A 4 15.58 1.39 17.36
C ILE A 4 16.36 1.41 16.05
N LEU A 5 16.21 0.36 15.21
CA LEU A 5 16.81 0.33 13.88
C LEU A 5 16.23 1.42 12.97
N ALA A 6 14.91 1.62 13.00
CA ALA A 6 14.26 2.67 12.23
C ALA A 6 14.78 4.06 12.60
N GLU A 7 14.95 4.35 13.90
CA GLU A 7 15.51 5.62 14.37
C GLU A 7 17.00 5.76 14.01
N ALA A 8 17.79 4.67 14.09
CA ALA A 8 19.19 4.65 13.68
C ALA A 8 19.41 4.76 12.16
N ASP A 9 18.39 4.49 11.35
CA ASP A 9 18.41 4.59 9.88
C ASP A 9 17.90 5.97 9.37
N LEU A 10 17.43 6.85 10.27
CA LEU A 10 16.99 8.20 9.89
C LEU A 10 18.18 9.08 9.45
N PRO A 11 18.01 9.90 8.40
CA PRO A 11 19.04 10.86 7.99
C PRO A 11 19.34 11.83 9.14
N GLY A 12 20.62 12.00 9.47
CA GLY A 12 21.08 12.87 10.57
C GLY A 12 21.09 12.24 11.96
N SER A 13 20.57 11.02 12.15
CA SER A 13 20.70 10.29 13.42
C SER A 13 22.05 9.56 13.53
N SER A 14 22.74 9.72 14.66
CA SER A 14 23.94 8.93 14.96
C SER A 14 23.57 7.64 15.71
N VAL A 15 24.13 6.50 15.27
CA VAL A 15 24.00 5.20 15.97
C VAL A 15 24.40 5.34 17.45
N SER A 16 25.42 6.14 17.76
CA SER A 16 25.89 6.38 19.13
C SER A 16 24.91 7.22 19.97
N GLN A 17 24.11 8.09 19.36
CA GLN A 17 23.05 8.81 20.07
C GLN A 17 21.88 7.87 20.38
N VAL A 18 21.47 7.06 19.40
CA VAL A 18 20.42 6.07 19.56
C VAL A 18 20.81 5.02 20.62
N ALA A 19 22.04 4.53 20.57
CA ALA A 19 22.58 3.58 21.56
C ALA A 19 22.48 4.12 22.99
N ARG A 20 22.87 5.38 23.21
CA ARG A 20 22.75 6.07 24.51
C ARG A 20 21.30 6.25 24.94
N LYS A 21 20.43 6.71 24.03
CA LYS A 21 19.00 6.92 24.30
C LYS A 21 18.30 5.64 24.77
N TYR A 22 18.63 4.51 24.17
CA TYR A 22 18.01 3.22 24.48
C TYR A 22 18.83 2.38 25.47
N ASN A 23 19.91 2.92 26.03
CA ASN A 23 20.84 2.24 26.94
C ASN A 23 21.30 0.86 26.44
N ILE A 24 21.68 0.78 25.16
CA ILE A 24 22.18 -0.44 24.54
C ILE A 24 23.56 -0.21 23.91
N PRO A 25 24.41 -1.24 23.83
CA PRO A 25 25.68 -1.11 23.13
C PRO A 25 25.49 -0.84 21.63
N SER A 26 26.26 0.09 21.06
CA SER A 26 26.20 0.40 19.62
C SER A 26 26.45 -0.83 18.74
N ASN A 27 27.32 -1.77 19.18
CA ASN A 27 27.59 -3.03 18.49
C ASN A 27 26.32 -3.87 18.25
N THR A 28 25.33 -3.75 19.14
CA THR A 28 24.09 -4.51 19.09
C THR A 28 23.22 -3.98 17.97
N ILE A 29 23.17 -2.65 17.81
CA ILE A 29 22.49 -1.99 16.68
C ILE A 29 23.12 -2.40 15.34
N TYR A 30 24.45 -2.49 15.25
CA TYR A 30 25.11 -2.94 14.02
C TYR A 30 24.80 -4.41 13.69
N ARG A 31 24.84 -5.31 14.67
CA ARG A 31 24.46 -6.73 14.49
C ARG A 31 23.01 -6.87 14.02
N TRP A 32 22.13 -6.08 14.63
CA TRP A 32 20.73 -5.98 14.29
C TRP A 32 20.50 -5.46 12.87
N ARG A 33 21.23 -4.41 12.46
CA ARG A 33 21.15 -3.89 11.10
C ARG A 33 21.54 -4.96 10.09
N GLN A 34 22.61 -5.73 10.33
CA GLN A 34 23.01 -6.83 9.44
C GLN A 34 21.94 -7.93 9.37
N LYS A 35 21.41 -8.36 10.52
CA LYS A 35 20.45 -9.46 10.58
C LYS A 35 19.08 -9.12 9.96
N TYR A 36 18.64 -7.86 10.06
CA TYR A 36 17.29 -7.46 9.68
C TYR A 36 17.23 -6.45 8.53
N LYS A 37 18.35 -6.21 7.84
CA LYS A 37 18.42 -5.30 6.68
C LYS A 37 17.38 -5.66 5.61
N SER A 38 17.29 -6.95 5.27
CA SER A 38 16.36 -7.46 4.25
C SER A 38 14.90 -7.34 4.68
N LEU A 39 14.59 -7.57 5.97
CA LEU A 39 13.23 -7.40 6.49
C LEU A 39 12.79 -5.93 6.46
N SER A 40 13.68 -4.99 6.73
CA SER A 40 13.38 -3.55 6.65
C SER A 40 13.05 -3.12 5.22
N SER A 41 13.80 -3.61 4.23
CA SER A 41 13.50 -3.35 2.81
C SER A 41 12.21 -4.02 2.35
N GLU A 42 11.97 -5.27 2.77
CA GLU A 42 10.77 -6.01 2.38
C GLU A 42 9.51 -5.38 2.99
N ALA A 43 9.55 -4.97 4.26
CA ALA A 43 8.45 -4.27 4.91
C ALA A 43 8.11 -2.93 4.22
N LYS A 44 9.13 -2.18 3.79
CA LYS A 44 8.92 -0.94 3.01
C LYS A 44 8.27 -1.24 1.66
N ARG A 45 8.76 -2.25 0.95
CA ARG A 45 8.21 -2.69 -0.34
C ARG A 45 6.75 -3.14 -0.20
N LEU A 46 6.46 -3.94 0.83
CA LEU A 46 5.12 -4.44 1.12
C LEU A 46 4.14 -3.29 1.36
N LYS A 47 4.52 -2.29 2.16
CA LYS A 47 3.67 -1.11 2.39
C LYS A 47 3.34 -0.35 1.10
N VAL A 48 4.33 -0.16 0.23
CA VAL A 48 4.11 0.49 -1.08
C VAL A 48 3.16 -0.35 -1.94
N LEU A 49 3.35 -1.66 -1.99
CA LEU A 49 2.47 -2.58 -2.73
C LEU A 49 1.04 -2.59 -2.18
N GLU A 50 0.86 -2.52 -0.85
CA GLU A 50 -0.46 -2.42 -0.22
C GLU A 50 -1.17 -1.12 -0.58
N GLU A 51 -0.45 0.01 -0.53
CA GLU A 51 -0.98 1.32 -0.94
C GLU A 51 -1.39 1.34 -2.43
N GLU A 52 -0.56 0.75 -3.29
CA GLU A 52 -0.85 0.63 -4.71
C GLU A 52 -2.04 -0.31 -4.98
N ASN A 53 -2.11 -1.45 -4.28
CA ASN A 53 -3.24 -2.37 -4.37
C ASN A 53 -4.57 -1.69 -3.96
N LEU A 54 -4.55 -0.88 -2.90
CA LEU A 54 -5.72 -0.13 -2.46
C LEU A 54 -6.18 0.88 -3.52
N LYS A 55 -5.24 1.63 -4.12
CA LYS A 55 -5.53 2.55 -5.23
C LYS A 55 -6.12 1.82 -6.44
N LEU A 56 -5.53 0.67 -6.81
CA LEU A 56 -5.99 -0.14 -7.93
C LEU A 56 -7.40 -0.70 -7.69
N LYS A 57 -7.68 -1.21 -6.49
CA LYS A 57 -9.02 -1.69 -6.12
C LYS A 57 -10.07 -0.58 -6.20
N LYS A 58 -9.75 0.62 -5.72
CA LYS A 58 -10.64 1.78 -5.83
C LYS A 58 -10.94 2.12 -7.29
N LEU A 59 -9.91 2.22 -8.12
CA LEU A 59 -10.06 2.50 -9.55
C LEU A 59 -10.87 1.41 -10.27
N LEU A 60 -10.64 0.14 -9.92
CA LEU A 60 -11.38 -0.99 -10.49
C LEU A 60 -12.87 -0.92 -10.11
N ALA A 61 -13.18 -0.63 -8.86
CA ALA A 61 -14.57 -0.47 -8.39
C ALA A 61 -15.27 0.70 -9.12
N GLU A 62 -14.61 1.85 -9.24
CA GLU A 62 -15.16 3.00 -9.97
C GLU A 62 -15.43 2.69 -11.45
N LYS A 63 -14.50 2.00 -12.13
CA LYS A 63 -14.69 1.55 -13.52
C LYS A 63 -15.80 0.51 -13.63
N GLY A 64 -15.85 -0.46 -12.73
CA GLY A 64 -16.88 -1.48 -12.68
C GLY A 64 -18.28 -0.88 -12.56
N LEU A 65 -18.45 0.11 -11.67
CA LEU A 65 -19.71 0.83 -11.52
C LEU A 65 -20.14 1.55 -12.81
N ARG A 66 -19.20 2.23 -13.49
CA ARG A 66 -19.51 2.89 -14.78
C ARG A 66 -19.97 1.88 -15.83
N ILE A 67 -19.26 0.75 -15.95
CA ILE A 67 -19.63 -0.31 -16.90
C ILE A 67 -21.02 -0.86 -16.59
N GLN A 68 -21.35 -1.08 -15.31
CA GLN A 68 -22.68 -1.53 -14.91
C GLN A 68 -23.77 -0.54 -15.32
N ILE A 69 -23.60 0.75 -14.98
CA ILE A 69 -24.55 1.80 -15.36
C ILE A 69 -24.75 1.88 -16.87
N PHE A 70 -23.67 1.88 -17.65
CA PHE A 70 -23.76 1.90 -19.11
C PHE A 70 -24.48 0.67 -19.66
N THR A 71 -24.16 -0.51 -19.13
CA THR A 71 -24.79 -1.77 -19.55
C THR A 71 -26.29 -1.75 -19.25
N GLU A 72 -26.68 -1.27 -18.07
CA GLU A 72 -28.09 -1.15 -17.69
C GLU A 72 -28.84 -0.13 -18.56
N ALA A 73 -28.23 1.02 -18.86
CA ALA A 73 -28.79 2.01 -19.74
C ALA A 73 -29.03 1.44 -21.16
N LEU A 74 -28.06 0.72 -21.71
CA LEU A 74 -28.18 0.04 -23.01
C LEU A 74 -29.29 -1.01 -23.01
N LYS A 75 -29.36 -1.86 -21.97
CA LYS A 75 -30.44 -2.85 -21.81
C LYS A 75 -31.82 -2.19 -21.77
N LYS A 76 -31.96 -1.09 -21.03
CA LYS A 76 -33.22 -0.34 -20.94
C LYS A 76 -33.61 0.30 -22.28
N ALA A 77 -32.64 0.82 -23.04
CA ALA A 77 -32.88 1.39 -24.36
C ALA A 77 -33.32 0.32 -25.37
N SER A 78 -32.67 -0.84 -25.37
CA SER A 78 -33.05 -1.98 -26.23
C SER A 78 -34.48 -2.47 -25.93
N ASN A 79 -34.84 -2.63 -24.65
CA ASN A 79 -36.20 -3.03 -24.27
C ASN A 79 -37.27 -2.01 -24.68
N LYS A 80 -36.97 -0.71 -24.60
CA LYS A 80 -37.90 0.33 -25.06
C LYS A 80 -38.14 0.26 -26.57
N GLY A 81 -37.10 0.09 -27.38
CA GLY A 81 -37.24 -0.09 -28.83
C GLY A 81 -38.18 -1.26 -29.18
N ALA A 82 -37.99 -2.41 -28.50
CA ALA A 82 -38.84 -3.59 -28.70
C ALA A 82 -40.31 -3.35 -28.31
N THR A 83 -40.59 -2.51 -27.30
CA THR A 83 -41.99 -2.17 -26.93
C THR A 83 -42.69 -1.26 -27.94
N TYR A 84 -41.95 -0.43 -28.67
CA TYR A 84 -42.52 0.47 -29.69
C TYR A 84 -42.74 -0.22 -31.05
N GLU A 85 -42.01 -1.30 -31.36
CA GLU A 85 -42.22 -2.09 -32.58
C GLU A 85 -43.40 -3.08 -32.48
N LEU A 86 -43.89 -3.36 -31.26
CA LEU A 86 -44.99 -4.28 -30.99
C LEU A 86 -46.35 -3.58 -30.78
N SER A 87 -46.44 -2.26 -30.95
CA SER A 87 -47.67 -1.45 -30.85
C SER A 87 -48.09 -0.93 -32.22
#